data_AF-A0A0R3PI66-F1
#
_entry.id   AF-A0A0R3PI66-F1
#
_cell.length_a   1.000
_cell.length_b   1.000
_cell.length_c   1.000
_cell.angle_alpha   90.00
_cell.angle_beta   90.00
_cell.angle_gamma   90.00
#
_symmetry.space_group_name_H-M   'P 1'
#
loop_
_entity.id
_entity.type
_entity.pdbx_description
1 polymer ?
#
loop_
_entity_poly.entity_id
_entity_poly.type
_entity_poly.pdbx_seq_one_letter_code
_entity_poly.pdbx_strand_id
1 'polypeptide(L)'
;MTMSAYYLLLTLLIANASAVEPPPVANLKARINLAAFKFFSKTAHHVVDIEVPKITLPVITCNITAGPGHGTVSVYKLNVTKFHSPK
;
A
#
# COMPACT_ATOMS: atom_id res chain seq x y z
N MET A 1 -4.56 56.48 22.96
CA MET A 1 -5.80 55.78 22.52
C MET A 1 -5.48 54.69 21.47
N THR A 2 -4.56 53.76 21.75
CA THR A 2 -4.07 52.76 20.75
C THR A 2 -4.42 51.31 21.12
N MET A 3 -4.84 51.02 22.36
CA MET A 3 -5.16 49.64 22.79
C MET A 3 -6.40 49.05 22.11
N SER A 4 -7.39 49.87 21.73
CA SER A 4 -8.64 49.38 21.13
C SER A 4 -8.45 48.68 19.79
N ALA A 5 -7.49 49.14 18.97
CA ALA A 5 -7.22 48.55 17.66
C ALA A 5 -6.59 47.15 17.77
N TYR A 6 -5.74 46.92 18.78
CA TYR A 6 -5.13 45.60 19.02
C TYR A 6 -6.13 44.56 19.49
N TYR A 7 -7.08 44.94 20.35
CA TYR A 7 -8.15 44.04 20.77
C TYR A 7 -9.06 43.65 19.60
N LEU A 8 -9.40 44.60 18.71
CA LEU A 8 -10.14 44.31 17.49
C LEU A 8 -9.39 43.33 16.57
N LEU A 9 -8.09 43.55 16.37
CA LEU A 9 -7.26 42.68 15.54
C LEU A 9 -7.13 41.27 16.16
N LEU A 10 -7.03 41.18 17.49
CA LEU A 10 -7.00 39.92 18.22
C LEU A 10 -8.33 39.17 18.10
N THR A 11 -9.47 39.87 18.22
CA THR A 11 -10.79 39.24 18.03
C THR A 11 -11.02 38.76 16.60
N LEU A 12 -10.51 39.49 15.61
CA LEU A 12 -10.58 39.10 14.20
C LEU A 12 -9.72 37.85 13.93
N LEU A 13 -8.54 37.77 14.55
CA LEU A 13 -7.64 36.62 14.42
C LEU A 13 -8.23 35.36 15.05
N ILE A 14 -8.86 35.48 16.24
CA ILE A 14 -9.51 34.36 16.93
C ILE A 14 -10.75 33.88 16.16
N ALA A 15 -11.53 34.82 15.59
CA ALA A 15 -12.70 34.47 14.78
C ALA A 15 -12.33 33.71 13.50
N ASN A 16 -11.24 34.09 12.84
CA ASN A 16 -10.74 33.40 11.65
C ASN A 16 -10.11 32.03 11.98
N ALA A 17 -9.48 31.88 13.14
CA ALA A 17 -8.91 30.60 13.57
C ALA A 17 -9.97 29.56 13.95
N SER A 18 -11.17 30.00 14.36
CA SER A 18 -12.29 29.12 14.71
C SER A 18 -13.21 28.79 13.54
N ALA A 19 -12.93 29.30 12.34
CA ALA A 19 -13.63 28.93 11.12
C ALA A 19 -13.25 27.51 10.70
N VAL A 20 -13.83 26.52 11.40
CA VAL A 20 -13.80 25.13 10.99
C VAL A 20 -14.61 25.04 9.71
N GLU A 21 -13.95 24.70 8.60
CA GLU A 21 -14.65 24.37 7.36
C GLU A 21 -15.64 23.24 7.64
N PRO A 22 -16.91 23.36 7.18
CA PRO A 22 -17.86 22.27 7.34
C PRO A 22 -17.26 21.02 6.69
N PRO A 23 -17.37 19.84 7.34
CA PRO A 23 -16.83 18.62 6.77
C PRO A 23 -17.41 18.45 5.36
N PRO A 24 -16.57 18.11 4.37
CA PRO A 24 -17.00 18.04 2.98
C PRO A 24 -18.23 17.12 2.90
N VAL A 25 -19.33 17.67 2.39
CA VAL A 25 -20.58 16.92 2.23
C VAL A 25 -20.36 15.90 1.12
N ALA A 26 -20.06 14.66 1.51
CA ALA A 26 -19.90 13.57 0.57
C ALA A 26 -21.26 13.26 -0.07
N ASN A 27 -21.43 13.62 -1.35
CA ASN A 27 -22.64 13.34 -2.12
C ASN A 27 -22.87 11.82 -2.34
N LEU A 28 -21.84 11.00 -2.12
CA LEU A 28 -21.93 9.54 -2.16
C LEU A 28 -21.17 8.95 -0.98
N LYS A 29 -21.89 8.21 -0.11
CA LYS A 29 -21.31 7.51 1.03
C LYS A 29 -21.42 6.01 0.81
N ALA A 30 -20.29 5.37 0.49
CA ALA A 30 -20.21 3.91 0.45
C ALA A 30 -19.69 3.38 1.79
N ARG A 31 -20.40 2.42 2.39
CA ARG A 31 -19.93 1.69 3.57
C ARG A 31 -19.66 0.25 3.17
N ILE A 32 -18.40 -0.15 3.20
CA ILE A 32 -17.99 -1.52 3.00
C ILE A 32 -17.95 -2.20 4.36
N ASN A 33 -18.77 -3.23 4.55
CA ASN A 33 -18.80 -4.00 5.79
C ASN A 33 -17.75 -5.12 5.76
N LEU A 34 -17.40 -5.68 6.92
CA LEU A 34 -16.48 -6.80 7.05
C LEU A 34 -16.86 -7.99 6.16
N ALA A 35 -18.16 -8.25 5.97
CA ALA A 35 -18.64 -9.29 5.06
C ALA A 35 -18.19 -9.06 3.60
N ALA A 36 -18.21 -7.81 3.14
CA ALA A 36 -17.73 -7.47 1.81
C ALA A 36 -16.21 -7.62 1.70
N PHE A 37 -15.44 -7.25 2.74
CA PHE A 37 -14.00 -7.53 2.78
C PHE A 37 -13.67 -9.03 2.75
N LYS A 38 -14.44 -9.87 3.46
CA LYS A 38 -14.30 -11.33 3.39
C LYS A 38 -14.58 -11.87 1.98
N PHE A 39 -15.58 -11.31 1.29
CA PHE A 39 -15.86 -11.64 -0.11
C PHE A 39 -14.69 -11.26 -1.02
N PHE A 40 -14.15 -10.04 -0.89
CA PHE A 40 -12.99 -9.61 -1.67
C PHE A 40 -11.75 -10.44 -1.39
N SER A 41 -11.51 -10.84 -0.13
CA SER A 41 -10.39 -11.73 0.22
C SER A 41 -10.49 -13.06 -0.52
N LYS A 42 -11.69 -13.65 -0.59
CA LYS A 42 -11.92 -14.90 -1.34
C LYS A 42 -11.59 -14.75 -2.84
N THR A 43 -11.97 -13.62 -3.44
CA THR A 43 -11.67 -13.33 -4.84
C THR A 43 -10.19 -12.98 -5.06
N ALA A 44 -9.57 -12.31 -4.10
CA ALA A 44 -8.16 -11.92 -4.17
C ALA A 44 -7.24 -13.13 -4.29
N HIS A 45 -7.53 -14.23 -3.59
CA HIS A 45 -6.76 -15.48 -3.75
C HIS A 45 -6.73 -15.98 -5.20
N HIS A 46 -7.84 -15.87 -5.93
CA HIS A 46 -7.89 -16.25 -7.34
C HIS A 46 -7.03 -15.33 -8.22
N VAL A 47 -7.05 -14.03 -7.95
CA VAL A 47 -6.22 -13.06 -8.68
C VAL A 47 -4.74 -13.33 -8.41
N VAL A 48 -4.35 -13.56 -7.15
CA VAL A 48 -2.98 -13.87 -6.77
C VAL A 48 -2.51 -15.18 -7.42
N ASP A 49 -3.36 -16.21 -7.47
CA ASP A 49 -3.07 -17.48 -8.15
C ASP A 49 -2.76 -17.30 -9.65
N ILE A 50 -3.35 -16.31 -10.30
CA ILE A 50 -3.13 -16.00 -11.72
C ILE A 50 -1.92 -15.09 -11.93
N GLU A 51 -1.73 -14.10 -11.06
CA GLU A 51 -0.70 -13.06 -11.26
C GLU A 51 0.68 -13.50 -10.77
N VAL A 52 0.78 -14.28 -9.68
CA VAL A 52 2.08 -14.72 -9.15
C VAL A 52 2.90 -15.56 -10.16
N PRO A 53 2.30 -16.46 -10.95
CA PRO A 53 3.03 -17.17 -11.99
C PRO A 53 3.67 -16.30 -13.07
N LYS A 54 3.20 -15.05 -13.25
CA LYS A 54 3.69 -14.14 -14.29
C LYS A 54 4.90 -13.31 -13.86
N ILE A 55 5.31 -13.38 -12.59
CA ILE A 55 6.42 -12.58 -12.08
C ILE A 55 7.75 -13.03 -12.70
N THR A 56 8.63 -12.06 -12.96
CA THR A 56 9.99 -12.35 -13.41
C THR A 56 10.88 -12.60 -12.21
N LEU A 57 11.45 -13.80 -12.12
CA LEU A 57 12.40 -14.16 -11.06
C LEU A 57 13.82 -13.74 -11.45
N PRO A 58 14.62 -13.25 -10.48
CA PRO A 58 16.00 -12.86 -10.73
C PRO A 58 16.87 -14.07 -11.05
N VAL A 59 18.00 -13.82 -11.73
CA VAL A 59 19.04 -14.83 -11.92
C VAL A 59 19.68 -15.12 -10.55
N ILE A 60 19.80 -16.40 -10.21
CA ILE A 60 20.47 -16.83 -8.98
C ILE A 60 21.84 -17.38 -9.36
N THR A 61 22.89 -16.73 -8.89
CA THR A 61 24.28 -17.16 -9.08
C THR A 61 24.87 -17.53 -7.73
N CYS A 62 25.43 -18.74 -7.64
CA CYS A 62 26.05 -19.25 -6.43
C CYS A 62 27.44 -19.80 -6.76
N ASN A 63 28.41 -19.51 -5.89
CA ASN A 63 29.72 -20.12 -5.97
C ASN A 63 29.66 -21.50 -5.30
N ILE A 64 30.14 -22.51 -6.01
CA ILE A 64 30.22 -23.87 -5.50
C ILE A 64 31.67 -24.27 -5.32
N THR A 65 31.92 -25.03 -4.27
CA THR A 65 33.20 -25.70 -4.03
C THR A 65 32.89 -27.18 -3.91
N ALA A 66 33.42 -27.98 -4.81
CA ALA A 66 33.22 -29.43 -4.84
C ALA A 66 34.58 -30.11 -5.01
N GLY A 67 35.01 -30.85 -3.97
CA GLY A 67 36.35 -31.45 -3.93
C GLY A 67 37.46 -30.39 -4.02
N PRO A 68 38.54 -30.60 -4.80
CA PRO A 68 39.61 -29.62 -4.98
C PRO A 68 39.25 -28.46 -5.92
N GLY A 69 38.06 -28.46 -6.54
CA GLY A 69 37.65 -27.49 -7.55
C GLY A 69 36.74 -26.39 -7.01
N HIS A 70 36.86 -25.21 -7.62
CA HIS A 70 35.97 -24.05 -7.41
C HIS A 70 35.27 -23.72 -8.72
N GLY A 71 33.99 -23.35 -8.65
CA GLY A 71 33.22 -22.94 -9.82
C GLY A 71 32.05 -22.03 -9.45
N THR A 72 31.41 -21.49 -10.49
CA THR A 72 30.23 -20.64 -10.34
C THR A 72 29.07 -21.28 -11.09
N VAL A 73 27.92 -21.41 -10.41
CA VAL A 73 26.68 -21.93 -10.98
C VAL A 73 25.69 -20.79 -11.07
N SER A 74 25.15 -20.57 -12.27
CA SER A 74 24.08 -19.59 -12.50
C SER A 74 22.83 -20.29 -13.01
N VAL A 75 21.70 -19.98 -12.37
CA VAL A 75 20.38 -20.47 -12.76
C VAL A 75 19.61 -19.32 -13.40
N TYR A 76 19.29 -19.50 -14.68
CA TYR A 76 18.58 -18.51 -15.50
C TYR A 76 17.14 -18.97 -15.77
N LYS A 77 16.28 -18.02 -16.16
CA LYS A 77 14.90 -18.28 -16.60
C LYS A 77 14.06 -19.06 -15.58
N LEU A 78 14.22 -18.73 -14.30
CA LEU A 78 13.37 -19.26 -13.25
C LEU A 78 11.92 -18.83 -13.50
N ASN A 79 11.00 -19.78 -13.47
CA ASN A 79 9.58 -19.54 -13.72
C ASN A 79 8.73 -20.29 -12.67
N VAL A 80 7.65 -19.66 -12.22
CA VAL A 80 6.68 -20.27 -11.30
C VAL A 80 5.64 -21.01 -12.12
N THR A 81 5.70 -22.34 -12.15
CA THR A 81 4.79 -23.16 -12.98
C THR A 81 3.42 -23.32 -12.36
N LYS A 82 3.33 -23.37 -11.03
CA LYS A 82 2.10 -23.46 -10.26
C LYS A 82 2.27 -22.69 -8.96
N PHE A 83 1.30 -21.84 -8.64
CA PHE A 83 1.21 -21.15 -7.35
C PHE A 83 -0.18 -21.42 -6.76
N HIS A 84 -0.25 -21.55 -5.43
CA HIS A 84 -1.52 -21.64 -4.73
C HIS A 84 -1.46 -20.78 -3.46
N SER A 85 -2.34 -19.80 -3.38
CA SER A 85 -2.44 -18.93 -2.22
C SER A 85 -2.96 -19.71 -1.01
N PRO A 86 -2.36 -19.53 0.18
CA PRO A 86 -2.94 -20.01 1.42
C PRO A 86 -4.28 -19.30 1.69
N LYS A 87 -5.22 -20.01 2.31
CA LYS A 87 -6.58 -19.56 2.61
C LYS A 87 -6.73 -19.10 4.06
#